data_AF-A0A8B6HQD9-F1
#
_entry.id   AF-A0A8B6HQD9-F1
#
_cell.length_a   1.000
_cell.length_b   1.000
_cell.length_c   1.000
_cell.angle_alpha   90.00
_cell.angle_beta   90.00
_cell.angle_gamma   90.00
#
_symmetry.space_group_name_H-M   'P 1'
#
loop_
_entity.id
_entity.type
_entity.pdbx_description
1 polymer ?
#
loop_
_entity_poly.entity_id
_entity_poly.type
_entity_poly.pdbx_seq_one_letter_code
_entity_poly.pdbx_strand_id
1 'polypeptide(L)'
;MQWASQPGRKIGEMRTEKMEESLFLNLNVRLGQPYCYMHQGDCEHLIIFTDIRLLNSDDSLDIRDYPRLMKKKRVTRTLCRSCMMHSARWIVYNSEHAPENPCFFCDQCFKSFHYDEHGKKIGNIKAYKYFDQSAAINL
;
A
#
# COMPACT_ATOMS: atom_id res chain seq x y z
N MET A 1 6.87 -1.47 20.35
CA MET A 1 5.60 -1.89 19.72
C MET A 1 4.49 -0.91 20.06
N GLN A 2 4.36 0.16 19.28
CA GLN A 2 3.31 1.17 19.42
C GLN A 2 1.94 0.61 19.07
N TRP A 3 1.87 -0.29 18.08
CA TRP A 3 0.62 -0.91 17.68
C TRP A 3 0.04 -1.77 18.82
N ALA A 4 0.79 -2.71 19.40
CA ALA A 4 0.23 -3.60 20.43
C ALA A 4 -0.25 -2.85 21.68
N SER A 5 0.37 -1.72 22.03
CA SER A 5 0.08 -0.94 23.25
C SER A 5 -1.18 -0.06 23.19
N GLN A 6 -1.92 -0.03 22.08
CA GLN A 6 -3.11 0.84 21.99
C GLN A 6 -4.26 0.33 22.89
N PRO A 7 -4.85 1.19 23.75
CA PRO A 7 -5.77 0.79 24.84
C PRO A 7 -7.12 0.20 24.42
N GLY A 8 -7.38 -0.01 23.13
CA GLY A 8 -8.61 -0.66 22.62
C GLY A 8 -8.42 -2.10 22.12
N ARG A 9 -7.19 -2.58 21.94
CA ARG A 9 -6.96 -3.83 21.18
C ARG A 9 -7.13 -5.11 21.98
N LYS A 10 -6.95 -5.07 23.31
CA LYS A 10 -7.09 -6.22 24.23
C LYS A 10 -6.27 -7.46 23.79
N ILE A 11 -5.08 -7.25 23.22
CA ILE A 11 -4.25 -8.30 22.63
C ILE A 11 -3.48 -9.15 23.67
N GLY A 12 -3.58 -8.80 24.96
CA GLY A 12 -2.83 -9.45 26.02
C GLY A 12 -1.34 -9.11 25.95
N GLU A 13 -0.54 -9.75 26.79
CA GLU A 13 0.91 -9.60 26.75
C GLU A 13 1.49 -10.25 25.49
N MET A 14 2.32 -9.50 24.77
CA MET A 14 3.02 -9.98 23.58
C MET A 14 4.45 -10.35 23.94
N ARG A 15 4.84 -11.59 23.64
CA ARG A 15 6.25 -11.98 23.69
C ARG A 15 6.99 -11.28 22.54
N THR A 16 8.09 -10.62 22.88
CA THR A 16 8.96 -9.93 21.91
C THR A 16 10.30 -10.64 21.88
N GLU A 17 10.80 -10.90 20.67
CA GLU A 17 12.08 -11.53 20.42
C GLU A 17 12.79 -10.75 19.30
N LYS A 18 14.12 -10.84 19.26
CA LYS A 18 14.91 -10.25 18.18
C LYS A 18 14.75 -11.06 16.90
N MET A 19 14.66 -10.38 15.76
CA MET A 19 14.40 -11.03 14.47
C MET A 19 15.63 -11.81 13.98
N GLU A 20 16.83 -11.27 14.21
CA GLU A 20 18.10 -11.89 13.85
C GLU A 20 18.37 -13.20 14.63
N GLU A 21 17.69 -13.41 15.75
CA GLU A 21 17.81 -14.59 16.62
C GLU A 21 16.56 -15.50 16.54
N SER A 22 15.55 -15.13 15.75
CA SER A 22 14.25 -15.83 15.68
C SER A 22 13.95 -16.39 14.31
N LEU A 23 13.78 -17.71 14.22
CA LEU A 23 13.29 -18.38 13.02
C LEU A 23 11.76 -18.48 13.03
N PHE A 24 11.14 -18.59 11.84
CA PHE A 24 9.70 -18.88 11.72
C PHE A 24 9.30 -20.16 12.48
N LEU A 25 10.17 -21.17 12.50
CA LEU A 25 9.95 -22.43 13.23
C LEU A 25 9.92 -22.27 14.76
N ASN A 26 10.48 -21.17 15.28
CA ASN A 26 10.47 -20.89 16.72
C ASN A 26 9.15 -20.23 17.18
N LEU A 27 8.28 -19.86 16.24
CA LEU A 27 7.05 -19.14 16.53
C LEU A 27 5.93 -20.10 16.96
N ASN A 28 5.30 -19.80 18.10
CA ASN A 28 4.03 -20.42 18.47
C ASN A 28 2.88 -19.68 17.78
N VAL A 29 2.50 -20.19 16.60
CA VAL A 29 1.51 -19.55 15.73
C VAL A 29 0.08 -19.95 16.11
N ARG A 30 -0.81 -18.95 16.14
CA ARG A 30 -2.26 -19.08 16.25
C ARG A 30 -2.88 -18.44 15.01
N LEU A 31 -3.73 -19.20 14.34
CA LEU A 31 -4.41 -18.72 13.13
C LEU A 31 -5.35 -17.56 13.47
N GLY A 32 -5.38 -16.56 12.58
CA GLY A 32 -6.21 -15.38 12.70
C GLY A 32 -5.76 -14.35 13.74
N GLN A 33 -4.71 -14.63 14.52
CA GLN A 33 -4.19 -13.69 15.50
C GLN A 33 -3.17 -12.73 14.85
N PRO A 34 -3.19 -11.42 15.18
CA PRO A 34 -2.19 -10.49 14.71
C PRO A 34 -0.86 -10.62 15.46
N TYR A 35 0.22 -10.60 14.69
CA TYR A 35 1.60 -10.52 15.15
C TYR A 35 2.22 -9.22 14.63
N CYS A 36 3.20 -8.69 15.36
CA CYS A 36 3.91 -7.47 14.97
C CYS A 36 5.35 -7.81 14.56
N TYR A 37 5.69 -7.46 13.33
CA TYR A 37 7.03 -7.53 12.75
C TYR A 37 7.61 -6.12 12.72
N MET A 38 8.77 -5.91 13.33
CA MET A 38 9.43 -4.60 13.42
C MET A 38 10.57 -4.51 12.42
N HIS A 39 10.36 -3.90 11.26
CA HIS A 39 11.41 -3.67 10.28
C HIS A 39 12.28 -2.48 10.69
N GLN A 40 13.60 -2.69 10.78
CA GLN A 40 14.62 -1.65 11.03
C GLN A 40 14.41 -0.76 12.28
N GLY A 41 13.62 -1.23 13.25
CA GLY A 41 13.47 -0.60 14.56
C GLY A 41 12.37 0.46 14.68
N ASP A 42 11.81 0.94 13.57
CA ASP A 42 10.78 1.98 13.58
C ASP A 42 9.58 1.71 12.65
N CYS A 43 9.62 0.65 11.84
CA CYS A 43 8.55 0.32 10.91
C CYS A 43 7.81 -0.96 11.33
N GLU A 44 6.62 -0.78 11.93
CA GLU A 44 5.78 -1.88 12.40
C GLU A 44 4.86 -2.41 11.28
N HIS A 45 4.99 -3.70 10.96
CA HIS A 45 4.12 -4.42 10.04
C HIS A 45 3.32 -5.49 10.77
N LEU A 46 2.04 -5.60 10.41
CA LEU A 46 1.20 -6.67 10.91
C LEU A 46 1.34 -7.91 10.03
N ILE A 47 1.55 -9.04 10.70
CA ILE A 47 1.52 -10.37 10.09
C ILE A 47 0.37 -11.15 10.70
N ILE A 48 -0.43 -11.79 9.87
CA ILE A 48 -1.51 -12.68 10.29
C ILE A 48 -1.32 -13.99 9.55
N PHE A 49 -1.18 -15.08 10.30
CA PHE A 49 -1.22 -16.42 9.75
C PHE A 49 -2.69 -16.79 9.54
N THR A 50 -3.09 -16.92 8.28
CA THR A 50 -4.49 -17.12 7.91
C THR A 50 -4.84 -18.60 7.73
N ASP A 51 -3.86 -19.41 7.34
CA ASP A 51 -4.03 -20.83 7.08
C ASP A 51 -2.72 -21.60 7.33
N ILE A 52 -2.84 -22.88 7.67
CA ILE A 52 -1.75 -23.85 7.76
C ILE A 52 -2.23 -25.13 7.09
N ARG A 53 -1.41 -25.67 6.18
CA ARG A 53 -1.70 -26.93 5.50
C ARG A 53 -0.48 -27.84 5.51
N LEU A 54 -0.75 -29.14 5.40
CA LEU A 54 0.30 -30.13 5.17
C LEU A 54 0.91 -29.96 3.77
N LEU A 55 2.16 -30.42 3.64
CA LEU A 55 2.87 -30.46 2.38
C LEU A 55 2.12 -31.35 1.38
N ASN A 56 1.88 -30.82 0.18
CA ASN A 56 1.17 -31.52 -0.90
C ASN A 56 2.17 -31.94 -1.99
N SER A 57 1.78 -32.88 -2.86
CA SER A 57 2.60 -33.33 -3.99
C SER A 57 2.95 -32.21 -4.99
N ASP A 58 2.14 -31.14 -5.02
CA ASP A 58 2.34 -29.98 -5.90
C ASP A 58 3.27 -28.91 -5.29
N ASP A 59 3.75 -29.13 -4.06
CA ASP A 59 4.69 -28.24 -3.40
C ASP A 59 6.13 -28.57 -3.77
N SER A 60 6.99 -27.55 -3.80
CA SER A 60 8.41 -27.80 -3.93
C SER A 60 8.93 -28.46 -2.66
N LEU A 61 9.75 -29.50 -2.82
CA LEU A 61 10.50 -30.11 -1.72
C LEU A 61 11.85 -29.42 -1.50
N ASP A 62 12.27 -28.54 -2.42
CA ASP A 62 13.51 -27.77 -2.28
C ASP A 62 13.26 -26.53 -1.41
N ILE A 63 13.99 -26.45 -0.29
CA ILE A 63 13.89 -25.33 0.65
C ILE A 63 14.22 -23.98 -0.01
N ARG A 64 15.02 -23.98 -1.09
CA ARG A 64 15.43 -22.76 -1.81
C ARG A 64 14.28 -22.10 -2.55
N ASP A 65 13.18 -22.83 -2.79
CA ASP A 65 11.98 -22.29 -3.43
C ASP A 65 11.07 -21.53 -2.43
N TYR A 66 11.45 -21.49 -1.15
CA TYR A 66 10.75 -20.77 -0.11
C TYR A 66 11.56 -19.56 0.39
N PRO A 67 10.90 -18.44 0.76
CA PRO A 67 9.44 -18.25 0.80
C PRO A 67 8.82 -18.09 -0.60
N ARG A 68 7.68 -18.76 -0.83
CA ARG A 68 6.96 -18.73 -2.11
C ARG A 68 5.92 -17.61 -2.12
N LEU A 69 5.99 -16.73 -3.12
CA LEU A 69 4.97 -15.70 -3.34
C LEU A 69 3.68 -16.32 -3.91
N MET A 70 2.70 -16.57 -3.03
CA MET A 70 1.42 -17.16 -3.44
C MET A 70 0.49 -16.14 -4.10
N LYS A 71 0.50 -14.89 -3.63
CA LYS A 71 -0.37 -13.83 -4.14
C LYS A 71 0.29 -12.47 -3.96
N LYS A 72 0.39 -11.70 -5.05
CA LYS A 72 0.72 -10.28 -5.01
C LYS A 72 -0.56 -9.48 -5.23
N LYS A 73 -0.78 -8.43 -4.43
CA LYS A 73 -1.89 -7.50 -4.69
C LYS A 73 -1.66 -6.87 -6.06
N ARG A 74 -2.65 -6.96 -6.96
CA ARG A 74 -2.63 -6.17 -8.20
C ARG A 74 -2.85 -4.71 -7.81
N VAL A 75 -1.82 -3.89 -7.99
CA VAL A 75 -1.95 -2.45 -7.83
C VAL A 75 -2.41 -1.91 -9.18
N THR A 76 -3.64 -1.42 -9.24
CA THR A 76 -4.18 -0.77 -10.42
C THR A 76 -3.73 0.66 -10.48
N ARG A 77 -3.48 1.16 -11.69
CA ARG A 77 -3.19 2.57 -11.90
C ARG A 77 -4.36 3.46 -11.47
N THR A 78 -4.03 4.61 -10.91
CA THR A 78 -4.99 5.69 -10.63
C THR A 78 -5.22 6.43 -11.95
N LEU A 79 -6.47 6.40 -12.43
CA LEU A 79 -6.84 7.08 -13.67
C LEU A 79 -7.19 8.55 -13.40
N CYS A 80 -6.95 9.39 -14.40
CA CYS A 80 -7.50 10.73 -14.45
C CYS A 80 -9.02 10.68 -14.41
N ARG A 81 -9.62 11.47 -13.52
CA ARG A 81 -11.07 11.47 -13.29
C ARG A 81 -11.86 12.20 -14.35
N SER A 82 -11.22 13.12 -15.07
CA SER A 82 -11.83 13.84 -16.20
C SER A 82 -11.94 12.95 -17.44
N CYS A 83 -10.83 12.35 -17.91
CA CYS A 83 -10.86 11.56 -19.14
C CYS A 83 -11.07 10.06 -18.93
N MET A 84 -10.80 9.53 -17.73
CA MET A 84 -10.86 8.08 -17.41
C MET A 84 -9.99 7.19 -18.32
N MET A 85 -9.06 7.76 -19.08
CA MET A 85 -8.21 7.05 -20.05
C MET A 85 -6.73 7.00 -19.63
N HIS A 86 -6.19 8.16 -19.23
CA HIS A 86 -4.78 8.32 -18.90
C HIS A 86 -4.52 8.22 -17.40
N SER A 87 -3.34 7.76 -17.00
CA SER A 87 -2.93 7.75 -15.60
C SER A 87 -2.86 9.15 -15.03
N ALA A 88 -3.25 9.29 -13.77
CA ALA A 88 -3.11 10.52 -13.02
C ALA A 88 -1.63 10.89 -12.81
N ARG A 89 -1.34 12.17 -12.93
CA ARG A 89 -0.03 12.79 -12.67
C ARG A 89 -0.12 13.95 -11.69
N TRP A 90 -1.34 14.40 -11.41
CA TRP A 90 -1.64 15.49 -10.51
C TRP A 90 -2.76 15.10 -9.56
N ILE A 91 -2.62 15.52 -8.31
CA ILE A 91 -3.71 15.60 -7.35
C ILE A 91 -4.00 17.08 -7.11
N VAL A 92 -5.26 17.47 -7.28
CA VAL A 92 -5.70 18.87 -7.24
C VAL A 92 -6.77 19.03 -6.17
N TYR A 93 -6.60 20.04 -5.32
CA TYR A 93 -7.54 20.44 -4.29
C TYR A 93 -8.21 21.76 -4.64
N ASN A 94 -9.45 21.91 -4.16
CA ASN A 94 -10.26 23.12 -4.26
C ASN A 94 -10.49 23.58 -5.72
N SER A 95 -10.55 22.63 -6.65
CA SER A 95 -10.98 22.91 -8.02
C SER A 95 -12.49 23.00 -8.07
N GLU A 96 -13.01 24.18 -8.39
CA GLU A 96 -14.45 24.42 -8.59
C GLU A 96 -15.04 23.58 -9.73
N HIS A 97 -14.20 23.19 -10.70
CA HIS A 97 -14.60 22.42 -11.88
C HIS A 97 -14.38 20.91 -11.74
N ALA A 98 -14.00 20.43 -10.55
CA ALA A 98 -13.78 19.00 -10.31
C ALA A 98 -15.00 18.35 -9.65
N PRO A 99 -15.31 17.08 -9.99
CA PRO A 99 -16.43 16.36 -9.37
C PRO A 99 -16.17 15.96 -7.90
N GLU A 100 -14.91 16.00 -7.46
CA GLU A 100 -14.48 15.61 -6.11
C GLU A 100 -13.30 16.47 -5.64
N ASN A 101 -13.03 16.47 -4.32
CA ASN A 101 -11.92 17.21 -3.71
C ASN A 101 -11.22 16.35 -2.64
N PRO A 102 -9.95 15.94 -2.84
CA PRO A 102 -9.12 16.16 -4.02
C PRO A 102 -9.57 15.37 -5.25
N CYS A 103 -9.14 15.80 -6.44
CA CYS A 103 -9.39 15.11 -7.70
C CYS A 103 -8.08 14.83 -8.47
N PHE A 104 -8.05 13.71 -9.19
CA PHE A 104 -6.88 13.25 -9.94
C PHE A 104 -6.95 13.61 -11.42
N PHE A 105 -5.88 14.20 -11.95
CA PHE A 105 -5.78 14.62 -13.36
C PHE A 105 -4.52 14.07 -14.04
N CYS A 106 -4.63 13.71 -15.31
CA CYS A 106 -3.46 13.55 -16.19
C CYS A 106 -2.91 14.93 -16.58
N ASP A 107 -1.72 15.00 -17.17
CA ASP A 107 -1.11 16.29 -17.56
C ASP A 107 -1.98 17.11 -18.51
N GLN A 108 -2.64 16.46 -19.48
CA GLN A 108 -3.49 17.14 -20.46
C GLN A 108 -4.74 17.74 -19.81
N CYS A 109 -5.54 16.92 -19.12
CA CYS A 109 -6.75 17.40 -18.46
C CYS A 109 -6.43 18.42 -17.36
N PHE A 110 -5.30 18.28 -16.66
CA PHE A 110 -4.87 19.27 -15.67
C PHE A 110 -4.69 20.65 -16.31
N LYS A 111 -3.98 20.73 -17.44
CA LYS A 111 -3.81 21.98 -18.18
C LYS A 111 -5.15 22.51 -18.69
N SER A 112 -5.94 21.67 -19.35
CA SER A 112 -7.22 22.09 -19.93
C SER A 112 -8.26 22.60 -18.92
N PHE A 113 -8.27 22.08 -17.70
CA PHE A 113 -9.24 22.49 -16.67
C PHE A 113 -8.80 23.70 -15.85
N HIS A 114 -7.50 23.94 -15.74
CA HIS A 114 -6.97 24.89 -14.76
C HIS A 114 -6.12 26.00 -15.37
N TYR A 115 -5.97 26.03 -16.70
CA TYR A 115 -5.27 27.08 -17.42
C TYR A 115 -6.06 27.47 -18.66
N ASP A 116 -6.07 28.76 -18.97
CA ASP A 116 -6.64 29.27 -20.21
C ASP A 116 -5.69 29.06 -21.41
N GLU A 117 -6.14 29.47 -22.59
CA GLU A 117 -5.36 29.36 -23.84
C GLU A 117 -4.04 30.13 -23.81
N HIS A 118 -3.91 31.12 -22.92
CA HIS A 118 -2.70 31.91 -22.70
C HIS A 118 -1.80 31.34 -21.58
N GLY A 119 -2.18 30.22 -20.98
CA GLY A 119 -1.44 29.59 -19.88
C GLY A 119 -1.60 30.31 -18.55
N LYS A 120 -2.62 31.16 -18.38
CA LYS A 120 -2.96 31.78 -17.10
C LYS A 120 -3.85 30.83 -16.30
N LYS A 121 -3.51 30.68 -15.02
CA LYS A 121 -4.23 29.82 -14.08
C LYS A 121 -5.68 30.28 -13.89
N ILE A 122 -6.61 29.34 -13.97
CA ILE A 122 -8.04 29.51 -13.71
C ILE A 122 -8.34 29.01 -12.30
N GLY A 123 -8.97 29.85 -11.48
CA GLY A 123 -9.42 29.50 -10.13
C GLY A 123 -8.30 29.32 -9.10
N ASN A 124 -8.71 29.14 -7.84
CA ASN A 124 -7.82 29.02 -6.69
C ASN A 124 -7.53 27.56 -6.32
N ILE A 125 -6.76 26.88 -7.16
CA ILE A 125 -6.38 25.48 -6.91
C ILE A 125 -5.07 25.31 -6.14
N LYS A 126 -4.95 24.20 -5.40
CA LYS A 126 -3.66 23.64 -4.93
C LYS A 126 -3.38 22.34 -5.66
N ALA A 127 -2.27 22.27 -6.39
CA ALA A 127 -1.92 21.10 -7.20
C ALA A 127 -0.56 20.54 -6.79
N TYR A 128 -0.48 19.21 -6.67
CA TYR A 128 0.74 18.50 -6.33
C TYR A 128 0.98 17.38 -7.35
N LYS A 129 2.25 17.06 -7.62
CA LYS A 129 2.58 15.90 -8.43
C LYS A 129 2.12 14.64 -7.71
N TYR A 130 1.41 13.78 -8.45
CA TYR A 130 0.95 12.50 -7.98
C TYR A 130 1.81 11.39 -8.56
N PHE A 131 2.38 10.57 -7.67
CA PHE A 131 3.14 9.38 -8.04
C PHE A 131 2.26 8.14 -7.83
N ASP A 132 1.90 7.51 -8.94
CA ASP A 132 1.14 6.28 -8.93
C ASP A 132 2.04 5.11 -8.54
N GLN A 133 1.77 4.50 -7.38
CA GLN A 133 2.54 3.35 -6.90
C GLN A 133 2.52 2.16 -7.86
N SER A 134 1.47 2.00 -8.68
CA SER A 134 1.44 0.95 -9.70
C SER A 134 2.54 1.10 -10.76
N ALA A 135 3.03 2.33 -10.98
CA ALA A 135 4.10 2.59 -11.94
C ALA A 135 5.49 2.14 -11.44
N ALA A 136 5.66 1.94 -10.13
CA ALA A 136 6.94 1.58 -9.52
C ALA A 136 7.11 0.06 -9.29
N ILE A 137 6.03 -0.73 -9.41
CA ILE A 137 5.99 -2.14 -9.00
C ILE A 137 6.31 -3.11 -10.16
N ASN A 138 6.57 -2.57 -11.36
CA ASN A 138 6.96 -3.32 -12.57
C ASN A 138 8.47 -3.20 -12.90
N LEU A 139 9.29 -2.74 -11.95
CA LEU A 139 10.75 -2.85 -11.95
C LEU A 139 11.16 -3.91 -10.93
#